data_AF-A0A969MJN9-F1
#
_entry.id   AF-A0A969MJN9-F1
#
_cell.length_a   1.000
_cell.length_b   1.000
_cell.length_c   1.000
_cell.angle_alpha   90.00
_cell.angle_beta   90.00
_cell.angle_gamma   90.00
#
_symmetry.space_group_name_H-M   'P 1'
#
loop_
_entity.id
_entity.type
_entity.pdbx_description
1 polymer ?
#
loop_
_entity_poly.entity_id
_entity_poly.type
_entity_poly.pdbx_seq_one_letter_code
_entity_poly.pdbx_strand_id
1 'polypeptide(L)'
;ELITMMELDKLSLVTLENLLESTSKSVPITEETLKEITGLPTPVPLRASVESHYRMDKWKKDANNFGVFESISKTNPKNRVEVYIGGEKDGDILAWEAALQVIDLMGIDAAKLQLVFASYAFNSSIRNQPRFSLKGTELIKQIGWDKKHRLTASEKLAKIASIAFHLGRMLMECTWVEGKPKGNKVDVSVSISPLWVIEVDARGQKNIFTEKVDAPEEVYINVSAGPWAEKWLNRMGMKAGMALHQFGWLATELLKIDPYHDELALKLAIHLTMASRIKMQDKNQYEHKVGSLLEAVELEARIDAARQEKREAYNLKQRWDSALTLLMSMNWRVIFDDTTYPEWLRPNSKAKKPSDSRKEKIIDRLWKAKITIMPPDPIPTLLTRKAEPSKLKSAKCTKSTPLTATQVRTAREVKGWNQRELANLLGVSQKLVSMIERGERTITPKLETKLRKALEI
;
A
#
# COMPACT_ATOMS: atom_id res chain seq x y z
N GLU A 1 7.84 42.70 -34.48
CA GLU A 1 7.00 43.78 -35.06
C GLU A 1 5.87 44.22 -34.12
N LEU A 2 5.06 43.33 -33.54
CA LEU A 2 4.03 43.71 -32.54
C LEU A 2 4.59 44.30 -31.22
N ILE A 3 5.72 43.78 -30.72
CA ILE A 3 6.34 44.24 -29.45
C ILE A 3 6.92 45.66 -29.57
N THR A 4 7.40 46.05 -30.74
CA THR A 4 7.97 47.38 -31.03
C THR A 4 6.92 48.50 -31.07
N MET A 5 5.63 48.16 -31.15
CA MET A 5 4.52 49.13 -31.11
C MET A 5 3.88 49.27 -29.72
N MET A 6 4.34 48.52 -28.71
CA MET A 6 3.81 48.59 -27.36
C MET A 6 4.60 49.62 -26.55
N GLU A 7 3.91 50.65 -26.05
CA GLU A 7 4.43 51.58 -25.03
C GLU A 7 4.58 50.83 -23.69
N LEU A 8 5.69 50.09 -23.56
CA LEU A 8 6.02 49.23 -22.41
C LEU A 8 6.08 50.01 -21.09
N ASP A 9 6.35 51.30 -21.16
CA ASP A 9 6.40 52.25 -20.04
C ASP A 9 5.02 52.61 -19.45
N LYS A 10 3.93 52.31 -20.18
CA LYS A 10 2.54 52.56 -19.73
C LYS A 10 1.80 51.31 -19.26
N LEU A 11 2.44 50.14 -19.34
CA LEU A 11 1.83 48.89 -18.89
C LEU A 11 2.07 48.72 -17.39
N SER A 12 1.02 48.37 -16.65
CA SER A 12 1.17 47.99 -15.25
C SER A 12 2.01 46.72 -15.15
N LEU A 13 2.71 46.55 -14.02
CA LEU A 13 3.51 45.35 -13.73
C LEU A 13 2.69 44.07 -13.90
N VAL A 14 1.42 44.09 -13.46
CA VAL A 14 0.46 43.00 -13.63
C VAL A 14 0.12 42.73 -15.10
N THR A 15 0.03 43.78 -15.92
CA THR A 15 -0.24 43.63 -17.36
C THR A 15 0.96 43.02 -18.07
N LEU A 16 2.18 43.42 -17.71
CA LEU A 16 3.42 42.83 -18.21
C LEU A 16 3.57 41.35 -17.80
N GLU A 17 3.24 41.02 -16.55
CA GLU A 17 3.25 39.64 -16.04
C GLU A 17 2.27 38.73 -16.79
N ASN A 18 1.08 39.25 -17.13
CA ASN A 18 0.07 38.54 -17.92
C ASN A 18 0.45 38.42 -19.40
N LEU A 19 1.12 39.45 -19.96
CA LEU A 19 1.53 39.46 -21.38
C LEU A 19 2.72 38.54 -21.66
N LEU A 20 3.60 38.36 -20.66
CA LEU A 20 4.82 37.56 -20.76
C LEU A 20 4.60 36.07 -20.47
N GLU A 21 3.35 35.61 -20.33
CA GLU A 21 3.03 34.25 -19.86
C GLU A 21 3.90 33.86 -18.67
N SER A 22 4.07 34.76 -17.70
CA SER A 22 4.55 34.36 -16.38
C SER A 22 3.41 33.60 -15.71
N THR A 23 3.19 32.38 -16.21
CA THR A 23 2.45 31.35 -15.51
C THR A 23 3.27 31.08 -14.27
N SER A 24 3.07 31.88 -13.22
CA SER A 24 3.29 31.41 -11.86
C SER A 24 2.31 30.24 -11.71
N LYS A 25 2.69 29.06 -12.20
CA LYS A 25 1.95 27.81 -12.00
C LYS A 25 1.81 27.73 -10.49
N SER A 26 0.61 28.03 -10.01
CA SER A 26 0.27 28.09 -8.59
C SER A 26 0.92 26.89 -7.90
N VAL A 27 1.67 27.13 -6.83
CA VAL A 27 2.32 26.07 -6.07
C VAL A 27 1.22 25.07 -5.67
N PRO A 28 1.30 23.79 -6.07
CA PRO A 28 0.28 22.83 -5.74
C PRO A 28 0.16 22.70 -4.23
N ILE A 29 -1.07 22.60 -3.72
CA ILE A 29 -1.30 22.25 -2.31
C ILE A 29 -0.80 20.83 -2.14
N THR A 30 0.17 20.65 -1.23
CA THR A 30 0.80 19.35 -0.97
C THR A 30 0.44 18.83 0.41
N GLU A 31 0.46 17.51 0.55
CA GLU A 31 0.19 16.85 1.82
C GLU A 31 1.30 17.11 2.84
N GLU A 32 0.91 17.19 4.11
CA GLU A 32 1.86 17.22 5.21
C GLU A 32 2.62 15.90 5.34
N THR A 33 3.81 15.95 5.94
CA THR A 33 4.63 14.74 6.17
C THR A 33 3.88 13.73 7.02
N LEU A 34 3.98 12.44 6.65
CA LEU A 34 3.37 11.35 7.42
C LEU A 34 3.86 11.37 8.87
N LYS A 35 2.92 11.09 9.79
CA LYS A 35 3.22 10.87 11.20
C LYS A 35 4.15 9.67 11.38
N GLU A 36 4.82 9.59 12.53
CA GLU A 36 5.71 8.48 12.89
C GLU A 36 5.05 7.10 12.72
N ILE A 37 3.75 7.01 13.06
CA ILE A 37 2.92 5.85 12.78
C ILE A 37 1.69 6.29 11.99
N THR A 38 1.46 5.63 10.85
CA THR A 38 0.35 5.91 9.94
C THR A 38 -0.34 4.63 9.50
N GLY A 39 -1.61 4.72 9.12
CA GLY A 39 -2.33 3.58 8.54
C GLY A 39 -1.87 3.33 7.10
N LEU A 40 -1.93 2.06 6.69
CA LEU A 40 -1.50 1.60 5.37
C LEU A 40 -2.44 0.49 4.89
N PRO A 41 -2.98 0.51 3.66
CA PRO A 41 -3.72 -0.60 3.09
C PRO A 41 -2.79 -1.80 2.91
N THR A 42 -3.29 -3.00 3.19
CA THR A 42 -2.50 -4.24 3.01
C THR A 42 -3.19 -5.26 2.09
N PRO A 43 -3.76 -4.85 0.93
CA PRO A 43 -4.40 -5.78 0.03
C PRO A 43 -3.36 -6.61 -0.73
N VAL A 44 -3.76 -7.79 -1.19
CA VAL A 44 -2.88 -8.70 -1.93
C VAL A 44 -2.23 -8.03 -3.16
N PRO A 45 -2.93 -7.21 -3.97
CA PRO A 45 -2.31 -6.54 -5.11
C PRO A 45 -1.17 -5.59 -4.74
N LEU A 46 -1.38 -4.73 -3.73
CA LEU A 46 -0.32 -3.84 -3.26
C LEU A 46 0.87 -4.62 -2.69
N ARG A 47 0.60 -5.70 -1.94
CA ARG A 47 1.67 -6.55 -1.42
C ARG A 47 2.49 -7.19 -2.53
N ALA A 48 1.85 -7.75 -3.55
CA ALA A 48 2.53 -8.35 -4.70
C ALA A 48 3.41 -7.34 -5.44
N SER A 49 2.87 -6.15 -5.70
CA SER A 49 3.62 -5.04 -6.33
C SER A 49 4.77 -4.53 -5.48
N VAL A 50 4.64 -4.50 -4.15
CA VAL A 50 5.75 -4.12 -3.26
C VAL A 50 6.83 -5.22 -3.24
N GLU A 51 6.43 -6.49 -3.19
CA GLU A 51 7.33 -7.64 -3.20
C GLU A 51 8.14 -7.75 -4.51
N SER A 52 7.52 -7.39 -5.64
CA SER A 52 8.15 -7.47 -6.96
C SER A 52 9.41 -6.61 -7.10
N HIS A 53 9.60 -5.57 -6.27
CA HIS A 53 10.77 -4.69 -6.32
C HIS A 53 12.01 -5.22 -5.61
N TYR A 54 11.87 -6.28 -4.82
CA TYR A 54 13.00 -6.87 -4.09
C TYR A 54 13.12 -8.39 -4.25
N ARG A 55 12.18 -9.02 -4.97
CA ARG A 55 12.17 -10.43 -5.37
C ARG A 55 12.32 -10.57 -6.89
N MET A 56 13.44 -10.07 -7.40
CA MET A 56 13.80 -10.17 -8.82
C MET A 56 13.85 -11.62 -9.32
N ASP A 57 14.18 -12.55 -8.43
CA ASP A 57 14.20 -14.00 -8.66
C ASP A 57 12.84 -14.60 -9.00
N LYS A 58 11.74 -13.93 -8.65
CA LYS A 58 10.37 -14.39 -8.91
C LYS A 58 9.76 -13.84 -10.20
N TRP A 59 10.42 -12.88 -10.84
CA TRP A 59 10.01 -12.42 -12.16
C TRP A 59 10.28 -13.53 -13.16
N LYS A 60 9.34 -13.75 -14.09
CA LYS A 60 9.47 -14.73 -15.17
C LYS A 60 8.87 -14.21 -16.47
N LYS A 61 9.21 -14.89 -17.55
CA LYS A 61 8.58 -14.73 -18.86
C LYS A 61 7.26 -15.50 -18.88
N ASP A 62 6.19 -14.85 -19.31
CA ASP A 62 4.90 -15.50 -19.54
C ASP A 62 4.81 -16.15 -20.95
N ALA A 63 3.64 -16.72 -21.29
CA ALA A 63 3.40 -17.32 -22.60
C ALA A 63 3.50 -16.32 -23.77
N ASN A 64 3.28 -15.03 -23.52
CA ASN A 64 3.28 -13.95 -24.50
C ASN A 64 4.61 -13.19 -24.57
N ASN A 65 5.66 -13.66 -23.88
CA ASN A 65 6.94 -12.99 -23.74
C ASN A 65 6.94 -11.71 -22.89
N PHE A 66 5.89 -11.46 -22.11
CA PHE A 66 5.84 -10.37 -21.15
C PHE A 66 6.57 -10.72 -19.87
N GLY A 67 7.09 -9.68 -19.22
CA GLY A 67 7.61 -9.82 -17.86
C GLY A 67 6.48 -9.83 -16.86
N VAL A 68 6.38 -10.92 -16.09
CA VAL A 68 5.35 -11.09 -15.07
C VAL A 68 5.96 -11.48 -13.72
N PHE A 69 5.45 -10.86 -12.66
CA PHE A 69 5.62 -11.33 -11.29
C PHE A 69 4.29 -11.87 -10.77
N GLU A 70 4.28 -13.13 -10.33
CA GLU A 70 3.07 -13.82 -9.92
C GLU A 70 3.04 -14.08 -8.40
N SER A 71 1.93 -13.71 -7.76
CA SER A 71 1.65 -14.01 -6.36
C SER A 71 0.38 -14.86 -6.26
N ILE A 72 0.56 -16.15 -5.95
CA ILE A 72 -0.52 -17.13 -5.85
C ILE A 72 -1.03 -17.24 -4.40
N SER A 73 -2.35 -17.35 -4.23
CA SER A 73 -2.95 -17.62 -2.92
C SER A 73 -2.62 -19.03 -2.42
N LYS A 74 -2.22 -19.14 -1.15
CA LYS A 74 -1.96 -20.42 -0.50
C LYS A 74 -3.21 -21.29 -0.30
N THR A 75 -4.39 -20.67 -0.22
CA THR A 75 -5.65 -21.39 0.04
C THR A 75 -6.34 -21.86 -1.22
N ASN A 76 -6.23 -21.09 -2.31
CA ASN A 76 -6.79 -21.45 -3.60
C ASN A 76 -5.77 -21.06 -4.70
N PRO A 77 -5.04 -22.02 -5.28
CA PRO A 77 -4.04 -21.74 -6.31
C PRO A 77 -4.61 -21.07 -7.57
N LYS A 78 -5.93 -21.14 -7.80
CA LYS A 78 -6.58 -20.43 -8.91
C LYS A 78 -6.70 -18.93 -8.67
N ASN A 79 -6.58 -18.49 -7.42
CA ASN A 79 -6.60 -17.09 -7.05
C ASN A 79 -5.17 -16.57 -7.07
N ARG A 80 -4.88 -15.64 -7.97
CA ARG A 80 -3.54 -15.09 -8.16
C ARG A 80 -3.60 -13.61 -8.50
N VAL A 81 -2.51 -12.93 -8.19
CA VAL A 81 -2.23 -11.58 -8.66
C VAL A 81 -1.00 -11.64 -9.54
N GLU A 82 -1.10 -11.05 -10.72
CA GLU A 82 0.00 -10.91 -11.66
C GLU A 82 0.35 -9.43 -11.80
N VAL A 83 1.64 -9.15 -11.79
CA VAL A 83 2.22 -7.81 -11.88
C VAL A 83 2.95 -7.69 -13.19
N TYR A 84 2.61 -6.66 -13.96
CA TYR A 84 3.20 -6.34 -15.25
C TYR A 84 3.70 -4.89 -15.28
N ILE A 85 4.58 -4.59 -16.24
CA ILE A 85 5.01 -3.22 -16.54
C ILE A 85 4.39 -2.79 -17.87
N GLY A 86 3.63 -1.71 -17.86
CA GLY A 86 2.98 -1.15 -19.03
C GLY A 86 3.97 -0.46 -19.97
N GLY A 87 3.67 -0.48 -21.27
CA GLY A 87 4.38 0.22 -22.34
C GLY A 87 4.13 1.73 -22.38
N GLU A 88 4.57 2.38 -23.45
CA GLU A 88 4.34 3.82 -23.65
C GLU A 88 2.91 4.10 -24.12
N LYS A 89 2.29 3.13 -24.80
CA LYS A 89 0.92 3.20 -25.27
C LYS A 89 -0.01 2.58 -24.24
N ASP A 90 -1.22 3.12 -24.13
CA ASP A 90 -2.25 2.56 -23.27
C ASP A 90 -2.56 1.10 -23.66
N GLY A 91 -2.53 0.22 -22.67
CA GLY A 91 -2.78 -1.21 -22.83
C GLY A 91 -1.58 -2.03 -23.32
N ASP A 92 -0.44 -1.40 -23.64
CA ASP A 92 0.79 -2.11 -23.98
C ASP A 92 1.45 -2.71 -22.72
N ILE A 93 2.08 -3.87 -22.85
CA ILE A 93 2.81 -4.55 -21.78
C ILE A 93 4.23 -4.84 -22.27
N LEU A 94 5.21 -4.47 -21.47
CA LEU A 94 6.62 -4.65 -21.83
C LEU A 94 7.00 -6.13 -21.87
N ALA A 95 7.78 -6.46 -22.90
CA ALA A 95 8.47 -7.75 -22.99
C ALA A 95 9.43 -7.96 -21.81
N TRP A 96 9.75 -9.22 -21.53
CA TRP A 96 10.60 -9.67 -20.41
C TRP A 96 11.84 -8.78 -20.18
N GLU A 97 12.68 -8.60 -21.20
CA GLU A 97 13.94 -7.89 -21.07
C GLU A 97 13.75 -6.39 -20.78
N ALA A 98 12.77 -5.75 -21.43
CA ALA A 98 12.45 -4.35 -21.21
C ALA A 98 11.82 -4.12 -19.83
N ALA A 99 10.96 -5.04 -19.38
CA ALA A 99 10.38 -5.01 -18.04
C ALA A 99 11.49 -5.10 -16.98
N LEU A 100 12.46 -6.02 -17.12
CA LEU A 100 13.59 -6.16 -16.20
C LEU A 100 14.42 -4.87 -16.08
N GLN A 101 14.69 -4.18 -17.18
CA GLN A 101 15.41 -2.90 -17.16
C GLN A 101 14.67 -1.84 -16.34
N VAL A 102 13.35 -1.74 -16.51
CA VAL A 102 12.52 -0.79 -15.76
C VAL A 102 12.49 -1.15 -14.27
N ILE A 103 12.43 -2.44 -13.93
CA ILE A 103 12.42 -2.89 -12.54
C ILE A 103 13.77 -2.65 -11.86
N ASP A 104 14.89 -2.92 -12.54
CA ASP A 104 16.24 -2.67 -12.01
C ASP A 104 16.47 -1.17 -11.75
N LEU A 105 15.99 -0.32 -12.66
CA LEU A 105 16.05 1.14 -12.49
C LEU A 105 15.27 1.64 -11.27
N MET A 106 14.11 1.04 -10.99
CA MET A 106 13.29 1.35 -9.83
C MET A 106 13.91 0.84 -8.52
N GLY A 107 14.31 -0.44 -8.50
CA GLY A 107 14.86 -1.13 -7.35
C GLY A 107 13.99 -1.08 -6.08
N ILE A 108 14.58 -1.43 -4.95
CA ILE A 108 13.88 -1.49 -3.65
C ILE A 108 13.38 -0.14 -3.14
N ASP A 109 13.93 0.98 -3.63
CA ASP A 109 13.42 2.32 -3.27
C ASP A 109 11.98 2.52 -3.80
N ALA A 110 11.58 1.86 -4.89
CA ALA A 110 10.20 1.87 -5.36
C ALA A 110 9.22 1.20 -4.38
N ALA A 111 9.66 0.18 -3.64
CA ALA A 111 8.86 -0.40 -2.56
C ALA A 111 8.59 0.62 -1.44
N LYS A 112 9.58 1.47 -1.10
CA LYS A 112 9.40 2.56 -0.13
C LYS A 112 8.40 3.60 -0.62
N LEU A 113 8.53 4.05 -1.87
CA LEU A 113 7.59 5.01 -2.45
C LEU A 113 6.16 4.46 -2.47
N GLN A 114 5.98 3.18 -2.80
CA GLN A 114 4.65 2.55 -2.74
C GLN A 114 4.06 2.52 -1.32
N LEU A 115 4.87 2.28 -0.28
CA LEU A 115 4.41 2.37 1.12
C LEU A 115 3.99 3.79 1.50
N VAL A 116 4.72 4.80 1.00
CA VAL A 116 4.35 6.21 1.17
C VAL A 116 3.02 6.51 0.48
N PHE A 117 2.88 6.17 -0.81
CA PHE A 117 1.65 6.38 -1.57
C PHE A 117 0.46 5.67 -0.95
N ALA A 118 0.65 4.44 -0.49
CA ALA A 118 -0.38 3.66 0.18
C ALA A 118 -0.82 4.29 1.51
N SER A 119 0.11 4.86 2.28
CA SER A 119 -0.23 5.55 3.53
C SER A 119 -1.00 6.85 3.28
N TYR A 120 -0.61 7.63 2.28
CA TYR A 120 -1.38 8.80 1.86
C TYR A 120 -2.74 8.42 1.28
N ALA A 121 -2.83 7.40 0.42
CA ALA A 121 -4.10 6.91 -0.11
C ALA A 121 -5.08 6.49 1.00
N PHE A 122 -4.57 5.87 2.07
CA PHE A 122 -5.37 5.56 3.26
C PHE A 122 -5.88 6.84 3.95
N ASN A 123 -5.00 7.81 4.21
CA ASN A 123 -5.37 9.07 4.84
C ASN A 123 -6.36 9.90 3.98
N SER A 124 -6.12 9.98 2.68
CA SER A 124 -7.01 10.62 1.70
C SER A 124 -8.36 9.91 1.64
N SER A 125 -8.40 8.57 1.70
CA SER A 125 -9.67 7.82 1.75
C SER A 125 -10.48 8.13 3.01
N ILE A 126 -9.83 8.38 4.15
CA ILE A 126 -10.50 8.82 5.38
C ILE A 126 -11.08 10.23 5.20
N ARG A 127 -10.40 11.09 4.44
CA ARG A 127 -10.85 12.45 4.11
C ARG A 127 -11.78 12.51 2.88
N ASN A 128 -12.12 11.38 2.27
CA ASN A 128 -12.87 11.28 1.01
C ASN A 128 -12.25 12.08 -0.16
N GLN A 129 -10.92 12.11 -0.24
CA GLN A 129 -10.17 12.73 -1.34
C GLN A 129 -9.68 11.65 -2.31
N PRO A 130 -9.95 11.76 -3.62
CA PRO A 130 -9.56 10.75 -4.60
C PRO A 130 -8.06 10.79 -4.97
N ARG A 131 -7.43 11.96 -4.78
CA ARG A 131 -6.03 12.24 -5.14
C ARG A 131 -5.33 13.00 -4.04
N PHE A 132 -4.00 12.90 -4.01
CA PHE A 132 -3.12 13.68 -3.14
C PHE A 132 -1.85 14.07 -3.90
N SER A 133 -1.21 15.15 -3.45
CA SER A 133 -0.02 15.73 -4.08
C SER A 133 1.14 15.74 -3.10
N LEU A 134 2.30 15.26 -3.54
CA LEU A 134 3.50 15.13 -2.72
C LEU A 134 4.62 15.99 -3.29
N LYS A 135 5.35 16.67 -2.40
CA LYS A 135 6.51 17.48 -2.75
C LYS A 135 7.79 16.65 -2.68
N GLY A 136 8.62 16.71 -3.71
CA GLY A 136 9.80 15.87 -3.89
C GLY A 136 10.84 16.09 -2.79
N THR A 137 11.13 17.34 -2.43
CA THR A 137 12.08 17.65 -1.34
C THR A 137 11.65 17.11 0.02
N GLU A 138 10.35 17.09 0.33
CA GLU A 138 9.81 16.46 1.53
C GLU A 138 9.89 14.92 1.44
N LEU A 139 9.61 14.34 0.27
CA LEU A 139 9.75 12.89 0.05
C LEU A 139 11.18 12.40 0.26
N ILE A 140 12.19 13.14 -0.20
CA ILE A 140 13.62 12.84 0.01
C ILE A 140 13.92 12.63 1.49
N LYS A 141 13.43 13.53 2.35
CA LYS A 141 13.63 13.44 3.82
C LYS A 141 12.89 12.23 4.38
N GLN A 142 11.65 11.99 3.93
CA GLN A 142 10.79 10.92 4.44
C GLN A 142 11.36 9.52 4.15
N ILE A 143 11.98 9.31 2.99
CA ILE A 143 12.62 8.03 2.63
C ILE A 143 14.10 7.93 3.04
N GLY A 144 14.60 8.92 3.80
CA GLY A 144 15.98 8.95 4.32
C GLY A 144 17.06 9.21 3.27
N TRP A 145 16.71 9.79 2.12
CA TRP A 145 17.66 10.11 1.07
C TRP A 145 18.40 11.43 1.30
N ASP A 146 18.00 12.24 2.29
CA ASP A 146 18.75 13.40 2.77
C ASP A 146 20.18 13.00 3.16
N LYS A 147 20.35 11.83 3.77
CA LYS A 147 21.64 11.24 4.16
C LYS A 147 22.47 10.67 3.01
N LYS A 148 21.91 10.53 1.80
CA LYS A 148 22.65 10.05 0.62
C LYS A 148 23.50 11.20 0.04
N HIS A 149 24.74 11.35 0.51
CA HIS A 149 25.63 12.45 0.09
C HIS A 149 26.22 12.31 -1.32
N ARG A 150 26.11 11.13 -1.95
CA ARG A 150 26.64 10.89 -3.31
C ARG A 150 25.84 11.56 -4.43
N LEU A 151 24.60 11.98 -4.15
CA LEU A 151 23.71 12.60 -5.12
C LEU A 151 23.43 14.05 -4.71
N THR A 152 23.39 14.94 -5.69
CA THR A 152 22.90 16.31 -5.55
C THR A 152 21.39 16.33 -5.29
N ALA A 153 20.85 17.47 -4.85
CA ALA A 153 19.41 17.63 -4.63
C ALA A 153 18.60 17.37 -5.92
N SER A 154 19.06 17.93 -7.04
CA SER A 154 18.44 17.76 -8.36
C SER A 154 18.46 16.30 -8.83
N GLU A 155 19.56 15.58 -8.66
CA GLU A 155 19.64 14.16 -9.02
C GLU A 155 18.70 13.29 -8.17
N LYS A 156 18.56 13.60 -6.87
CA LYS A 156 17.60 12.92 -6.00
C LYS A 156 16.16 13.16 -6.47
N LEU A 157 15.83 14.40 -6.82
CA LEU A 157 14.51 14.77 -7.36
C LEU A 157 14.22 14.08 -8.69
N ALA A 158 15.17 14.10 -9.63
CA ALA A 158 15.04 13.41 -10.92
C ALA A 158 14.85 11.90 -10.74
N LYS A 159 15.59 11.28 -9.81
CA LYS A 159 15.44 9.85 -9.52
C LYS A 159 14.09 9.52 -8.88
N ILE A 160 13.59 10.34 -7.96
CA ILE A 160 12.24 10.19 -7.39
C ILE A 160 11.16 10.33 -8.47
N ALA A 161 11.28 11.35 -9.34
CA ALA A 161 10.39 11.57 -10.47
C ALA A 161 10.35 10.33 -11.39
N SER A 162 11.53 9.80 -11.74
CA SER A 162 11.64 8.60 -12.57
C SER A 162 11.02 7.37 -11.91
N ILE A 163 11.31 7.09 -10.64
CA ILE A 163 10.68 5.96 -9.92
C ILE A 163 9.16 6.13 -9.88
N ALA A 164 8.66 7.31 -9.53
CA ALA A 164 7.22 7.56 -9.46
C ALA A 164 6.53 7.41 -10.83
N PHE A 165 7.16 7.88 -11.90
CA PHE A 165 6.68 7.68 -13.26
C PHE A 165 6.55 6.19 -13.61
N HIS A 166 7.58 5.38 -13.32
CA HIS A 166 7.54 3.95 -13.59
C HIS A 166 6.56 3.18 -12.68
N LEU A 167 6.36 3.62 -11.44
CA LEU A 167 5.30 3.10 -10.57
C LEU A 167 3.90 3.33 -11.15
N GLY A 168 3.68 4.44 -11.87
CA GLY A 168 2.44 4.72 -12.59
C GLY A 168 2.20 3.79 -13.78
N ARG A 169 3.24 3.08 -14.23
CA ARG A 169 3.17 2.09 -15.32
C ARG A 169 3.00 0.66 -14.81
N MET A 170 2.91 0.44 -13.50
CA MET A 170 2.67 -0.91 -12.97
C MET A 170 1.19 -1.30 -13.13
N LEU A 171 0.96 -2.41 -13.84
CA LEU A 171 -0.36 -2.99 -14.08
C LEU A 171 -0.54 -4.24 -13.25
N MET A 172 -1.70 -4.35 -12.59
CA MET A 172 -2.11 -5.53 -11.83
C MET A 172 -3.21 -6.28 -12.59
N GLU A 173 -3.03 -7.57 -12.78
CA GLU A 173 -4.12 -8.49 -13.10
C GLU A 173 -4.49 -9.29 -11.85
N CYS A 174 -5.77 -9.23 -11.46
CA CYS A 174 -6.29 -10.01 -10.34
C CYS A 174 -7.25 -11.07 -10.89
N THR A 175 -6.90 -12.34 -10.72
CA THR A 175 -7.80 -13.47 -11.00
C THR A 175 -8.33 -14.02 -9.68
N TRP A 176 -9.66 -14.01 -9.53
CA TRP A 176 -10.34 -14.48 -8.33
C TRP A 176 -11.47 -15.43 -8.68
N VAL A 177 -11.38 -16.66 -8.19
CA VAL A 177 -12.34 -17.73 -8.39
C VAL A 177 -13.16 -17.92 -7.12
N GLU A 178 -14.48 -17.76 -7.23
CA GLU A 178 -15.42 -17.92 -6.13
C GLU A 178 -16.43 -19.04 -6.38
N GLY A 179 -16.95 -19.60 -5.29
CA GLY A 179 -18.02 -20.59 -5.31
C GLY A 179 -17.58 -22.03 -5.58
N LYS A 180 -18.54 -22.95 -5.43
CA LYS A 180 -18.38 -24.34 -5.83
C LYS A 180 -18.66 -24.45 -7.34
N PRO A 181 -17.92 -25.31 -8.08
CA PRO A 181 -18.24 -25.57 -9.47
C PRO A 181 -19.70 -25.98 -9.63
N LYS A 182 -20.42 -25.33 -10.54
CA LYS A 182 -21.76 -25.74 -10.96
C LYS A 182 -21.63 -26.47 -12.29
N GLY A 183 -21.40 -27.79 -12.21
CA GLY A 183 -21.02 -28.60 -13.36
C GLY A 183 -19.62 -28.20 -13.87
N ASN A 184 -19.50 -27.91 -15.17
CA ASN A 184 -18.25 -27.46 -15.81
C ASN A 184 -17.99 -25.95 -15.73
N LYS A 185 -18.79 -25.19 -14.95
CA LYS A 185 -18.66 -23.73 -14.82
C LYS A 185 -18.26 -23.34 -13.40
N VAL A 186 -17.38 -22.35 -13.28
CA VAL A 186 -16.97 -21.72 -12.03
C VAL A 186 -17.02 -20.21 -12.22
N ASP A 187 -17.42 -19.47 -11.18
CA ASP A 187 -17.44 -18.01 -11.23
C ASP A 187 -16.00 -17.48 -11.08
N VAL A 188 -15.54 -16.73 -12.08
CA VAL A 188 -14.20 -16.16 -12.13
C VAL A 188 -14.30 -14.67 -12.44
N SER A 189 -13.61 -13.85 -11.64
CA SER A 189 -13.38 -12.44 -11.92
C SER A 189 -11.91 -12.25 -12.32
N VAL A 190 -11.68 -11.72 -13.53
CA VAL A 190 -10.36 -11.28 -13.99
C VAL A 190 -10.44 -9.78 -14.24
N SER A 191 -9.51 -9.01 -13.69
CA SER A 191 -9.42 -7.57 -13.92
C SER A 191 -7.98 -7.13 -14.05
N ILE A 192 -7.64 -6.48 -15.17
CA ILE A 192 -6.38 -5.76 -15.36
C ILE A 192 -6.59 -4.27 -15.09
N SER A 193 -5.73 -3.65 -14.28
CA SER A 193 -5.85 -2.25 -13.92
C SER A 193 -4.54 -1.68 -13.40
N PRO A 194 -4.28 -0.36 -13.51
CA PRO A 194 -3.12 0.26 -12.89
C PRO A 194 -3.21 0.16 -11.36
N LEU A 195 -2.07 0.00 -10.70
CA LEU A 195 -2.01 0.11 -9.25
C LEU A 195 -2.11 1.57 -8.80
N TRP A 196 -1.43 2.46 -9.52
CA TRP A 196 -1.40 3.89 -9.24
C TRP A 196 -1.65 4.67 -10.53
N VAL A 197 -2.40 5.75 -10.43
CA VAL A 197 -2.46 6.78 -11.48
C VAL A 197 -1.60 7.93 -11.00
N ILE A 198 -0.49 8.19 -11.69
CA ILE A 198 0.55 9.12 -11.25
C ILE A 198 0.82 10.15 -12.33
N GLU A 199 0.85 11.41 -11.94
CA GLU A 199 1.35 12.52 -12.73
C GLU A 199 2.56 13.13 -12.01
N VAL A 200 3.64 13.39 -12.77
CA VAL A 200 4.89 13.94 -12.26
C VAL A 200 5.12 15.30 -12.92
N ASP A 201 5.09 16.37 -12.11
CA ASP A 201 5.37 17.75 -12.50
C ASP A 201 6.78 18.14 -12.01
N ALA A 202 7.79 17.95 -12.88
CA ALA A 202 9.16 18.37 -12.63
C ALA A 202 9.34 19.85 -13.02
N ARG A 203 9.78 20.67 -12.06
CA ARG A 203 9.98 22.11 -12.24
C ARG A 203 11.45 22.47 -12.15
N GLY A 204 11.90 23.33 -13.06
CA GLY A 204 13.28 23.79 -13.16
C GLY A 204 13.54 24.39 -14.53
N GLN A 205 14.81 24.65 -14.82
CA GLN A 205 15.21 25.17 -16.12
C GLN A 205 15.07 24.09 -17.21
N LYS A 206 14.38 24.43 -18.31
CA LYS A 206 14.28 23.58 -19.49
C LYS A 206 15.61 23.61 -20.24
N ASN A 207 16.19 22.45 -20.49
CA ASN A 207 17.33 22.34 -21.39
C ASN A 207 16.84 22.54 -22.84
N ILE A 208 17.45 23.50 -23.52
CA ILE A 208 17.06 23.93 -24.87
C ILE A 208 17.33 22.83 -25.91
N PHE A 209 18.29 21.93 -25.66
CA PHE A 209 18.66 20.86 -26.59
C PHE A 209 17.87 19.57 -26.41
N THR A 210 17.48 19.23 -25.17
CA THR A 210 16.73 18.00 -24.87
C THR A 210 15.23 18.24 -24.76
N GLU A 211 14.81 19.51 -24.73
CA GLU A 211 13.47 19.98 -24.42
C GLU A 211 12.90 19.46 -23.08
N LYS A 212 13.76 18.99 -22.18
CA LYS A 212 13.39 18.42 -20.88
C LYS A 212 13.96 19.22 -19.73
N VAL A 213 13.37 19.05 -18.55
CA VAL A 213 13.92 19.56 -17.29
C VAL A 213 14.90 18.50 -16.77
N ASP A 214 16.15 18.58 -17.19
CA ASP A 214 17.18 17.59 -16.83
C ASP A 214 17.65 17.75 -15.37
N ALA A 215 17.60 18.99 -14.85
CA ALA A 215 17.99 19.33 -13.49
C ALA A 215 16.81 19.98 -12.72
N PRO A 216 15.86 19.19 -12.21
CA PRO A 216 14.70 19.74 -11.51
C PRO A 216 15.12 20.42 -10.19
N GLU A 217 14.61 21.63 -9.99
CA GLU A 217 14.68 22.36 -8.72
C GLU A 217 13.64 21.84 -7.72
N GLU A 218 12.51 21.35 -8.21
CA GLU A 218 11.48 20.68 -7.42
C GLU A 218 10.68 19.68 -8.29
N VAL A 219 10.05 18.69 -7.64
CA VAL A 219 9.14 17.73 -8.28
C VAL A 219 7.86 17.64 -7.47
N TYR A 220 6.71 17.75 -8.14
CA TYR A 220 5.40 17.47 -7.53
C TYR A 220 4.84 16.17 -8.11
N ILE A 221 4.40 15.27 -7.23
CA ILE A 221 3.87 13.97 -7.60
C ILE A 221 2.41 13.92 -7.21
N ASN A 222 1.52 13.95 -8.20
CA ASN A 222 0.09 13.79 -7.99
C ASN A 222 -0.26 12.32 -8.12
N VAL A 223 -0.83 11.74 -7.08
CA VAL A 223 -1.11 10.30 -7.02
C VAL A 223 -2.58 10.07 -6.73
N SER A 224 -3.17 9.14 -7.47
CA SER A 224 -4.47 8.56 -7.17
C SER A 224 -4.34 7.04 -7.10
N ALA A 225 -5.05 6.42 -6.17
CA ALA A 225 -5.09 4.96 -6.12
C ALA A 225 -5.89 4.41 -7.31
N GLY A 226 -5.42 3.33 -7.92
CA GLY A 226 -6.16 2.65 -8.98
C GLY A 226 -7.46 1.97 -8.50
N PRO A 227 -8.18 1.29 -9.40
CA PRO A 227 -9.47 0.66 -9.12
C PRO A 227 -9.47 -0.33 -7.95
N TRP A 228 -8.31 -0.87 -7.56
CA TRP A 228 -8.18 -1.72 -6.37
C TRP A 228 -8.66 -1.03 -5.09
N ALA A 229 -8.52 0.29 -4.97
CA ALA A 229 -8.90 1.02 -3.77
C ALA A 229 -10.40 0.91 -3.45
N GLU A 230 -11.26 0.80 -4.47
CA GLU A 230 -12.70 0.63 -4.27
C GLU A 230 -13.03 -0.67 -3.52
N LYS A 231 -12.29 -1.74 -3.81
CA LYS A 231 -12.50 -3.06 -3.19
C LYS A 231 -11.84 -3.15 -1.80
N TRP A 232 -10.76 -2.41 -1.56
CA TRP A 232 -9.89 -2.64 -0.40
C TRP A 232 -9.76 -1.47 0.57
N LEU A 233 -10.08 -0.24 0.18
CA LEU A 233 -10.06 0.97 1.01
C LEU A 233 -11.46 1.55 1.29
N ASN A 234 -12.49 1.16 0.54
CA ASN A 234 -13.83 1.73 0.69
C ASN A 234 -14.52 1.33 2.01
N ARG A 235 -14.56 2.26 2.97
CA ARG A 235 -15.22 2.06 4.28
C ARG A 235 -16.75 1.93 4.15
N MET A 236 -17.37 2.69 3.25
CA MET A 236 -18.81 2.60 2.99
C MET A 236 -19.17 1.28 2.32
N GLY A 237 -18.33 0.83 1.38
CA GLY A 237 -18.41 -0.48 0.75
C GLY A 237 -18.36 -1.61 1.78
N MET A 238 -17.50 -1.53 2.80
CA MET A 238 -17.47 -2.53 3.87
C MET A 238 -18.79 -2.60 4.66
N LYS A 239 -19.39 -1.45 5.02
CA LYS A 239 -20.72 -1.42 5.67
C LYS A 239 -21.83 -1.98 4.79
N ALA A 240 -21.66 -1.93 3.47
CA ALA A 240 -22.57 -2.48 2.47
C ALA A 240 -22.25 -3.92 2.05
N GLY A 241 -21.15 -4.51 2.53
CA GLY A 241 -20.70 -5.85 2.14
C GLY A 241 -20.06 -5.93 0.74
N MET A 242 -19.64 -4.80 0.17
CA MET A 242 -19.07 -4.70 -1.19
C MET A 242 -17.54 -4.48 -1.21
N ALA A 243 -16.92 -4.22 -0.06
CA ALA A 243 -15.48 -3.97 0.06
C ALA A 243 -14.93 -4.55 1.38
N LEU A 244 -13.64 -4.83 1.42
CA LEU A 244 -12.99 -5.47 2.58
C LEU A 244 -12.44 -4.47 3.60
N HIS A 245 -12.09 -3.25 3.17
CA HIS A 245 -11.47 -2.20 3.98
C HIS A 245 -10.32 -2.73 4.88
N GLN A 246 -9.30 -3.29 4.23
CA GLN A 246 -8.16 -3.94 4.89
C GLN A 246 -6.96 -3.01 4.97
N PHE A 247 -6.49 -2.79 6.20
CA PHE A 247 -5.34 -1.95 6.50
C PHE A 247 -4.61 -2.46 7.75
N GLY A 248 -3.32 -2.17 7.78
CA GLY A 248 -2.40 -2.28 8.91
C GLY A 248 -1.80 -0.91 9.27
N TRP A 249 -0.66 -0.92 9.94
CA TRP A 249 0.04 0.27 10.38
C TRP A 249 1.50 0.22 9.95
N LEU A 250 2.02 1.37 9.54
CA LEU A 250 3.38 1.61 9.10
C LEU A 250 4.10 2.46 10.14
N ALA A 251 5.25 1.99 10.63
CA ALA A 251 6.22 2.84 11.31
C ALA A 251 7.10 3.52 10.25
N THR A 252 6.98 4.84 10.10
CA THR A 252 7.62 5.56 8.99
C THR A 252 9.14 5.60 9.09
N GLU A 253 9.72 5.38 10.28
CA GLU A 253 11.17 5.20 10.45
C GLU A 253 11.75 4.08 9.57
N LEU A 254 10.97 3.04 9.23
CA LEU A 254 11.45 1.98 8.34
C LEU A 254 11.79 2.49 6.94
N LEU A 255 11.14 3.57 6.49
CA LEU A 255 11.39 4.17 5.17
C LEU A 255 12.79 4.77 5.09
N LYS A 256 13.41 5.09 6.24
CA LYS A 256 14.74 5.67 6.33
C LYS A 256 15.88 4.65 6.34
N ILE A 257 15.59 3.35 6.40
CA ILE A 257 16.62 2.28 6.32
C ILE A 257 17.36 2.39 4.99
N ASP A 258 18.69 2.43 4.99
CA ASP A 258 19.46 2.49 3.73
C ASP A 258 19.51 1.11 3.06
N PRO A 259 18.86 0.90 1.90
CA PRO A 259 18.87 -0.39 1.23
C PRO A 259 20.27 -0.85 0.78
N TYR A 260 21.23 0.06 0.63
CA TYR A 260 22.57 -0.31 0.15
C TYR A 260 23.36 -1.09 1.22
N HIS A 261 23.19 -0.73 2.49
CA HIS A 261 23.88 -1.39 3.60
C HIS A 261 22.96 -2.39 4.33
N ASP A 262 21.67 -2.09 4.44
CA ASP A 262 20.72 -2.79 5.30
C ASP A 262 19.56 -3.41 4.50
N GLU A 263 19.88 -3.91 3.29
CA GLU A 263 18.92 -4.49 2.34
C GLU A 263 17.96 -5.49 3.01
N LEU A 264 18.51 -6.48 3.73
CA LEU A 264 17.72 -7.54 4.37
C LEU A 264 16.83 -6.99 5.50
N ALA A 265 17.30 -5.99 6.25
CA ALA A 265 16.52 -5.36 7.31
C ALA A 265 15.29 -4.64 6.75
N LEU A 266 15.49 -3.89 5.66
CA LEU A 266 14.40 -3.21 4.96
C LEU A 266 13.38 -4.21 4.42
N LYS A 267 13.82 -5.26 3.69
CA LYS A 267 12.89 -6.26 3.14
C LYS A 267 12.10 -6.97 4.26
N LEU A 268 12.78 -7.29 5.38
CA LEU A 268 12.15 -7.91 6.54
C LEU A 268 11.12 -6.97 7.19
N ALA A 269 11.45 -5.69 7.39
CA ALA A 269 10.53 -4.69 7.93
C ALA A 269 9.28 -4.53 7.04
N ILE A 270 9.46 -4.45 5.72
CA ILE A 270 8.37 -4.36 4.74
C ILE A 270 7.49 -5.61 4.81
N HIS A 271 8.10 -6.80 4.77
CA HIS A 271 7.37 -8.06 4.82
C HIS A 271 6.55 -8.20 6.10
N LEU A 272 7.14 -7.93 7.26
CA LEU A 272 6.46 -8.01 8.55
C LEU A 272 5.34 -6.97 8.65
N THR A 273 5.54 -5.75 8.15
CA THR A 273 4.52 -4.71 8.10
C THR A 273 3.31 -5.18 7.29
N MET A 274 3.53 -5.71 6.08
CA MET A 274 2.46 -6.23 5.21
C MET A 274 1.79 -7.50 5.75
N ALA A 275 2.54 -8.37 6.43
CA ALA A 275 2.02 -9.63 6.98
C ALA A 275 1.28 -9.46 8.30
N SER A 276 1.57 -8.40 9.07
CA SER A 276 1.03 -8.16 10.41
C SER A 276 -0.50 -8.22 10.47
N ARG A 277 -1.20 -7.71 9.44
CA ARG A 277 -2.66 -7.74 9.37
C ARG A 277 -3.20 -9.14 9.14
N ILE A 278 -2.58 -9.92 8.25
CA ILE A 278 -3.06 -11.26 7.85
C ILE A 278 -3.03 -12.19 9.06
N LYS A 279 -2.01 -12.06 9.89
CA LYS A 279 -1.81 -12.88 11.08
C LYS A 279 -2.61 -12.42 12.31
N MET A 280 -3.37 -11.33 12.27
CA MET A 280 -4.08 -10.83 13.47
C MET A 280 -5.03 -11.82 14.14
N GLN A 281 -5.57 -12.78 13.38
CA GLN A 281 -6.47 -13.80 13.92
C GLN A 281 -5.72 -15.02 14.49
N ASP A 282 -4.40 -15.07 14.28
CA ASP A 282 -3.53 -16.12 14.79
C ASP A 282 -3.08 -15.76 16.21
N LYS A 283 -3.17 -16.74 17.13
CA LYS A 283 -2.64 -16.58 18.50
C LYS A 283 -1.13 -16.33 18.48
N ASN A 284 -0.44 -16.82 17.45
CA ASN A 284 1.00 -16.72 17.29
C ASN A 284 1.38 -15.70 16.22
N GLN A 285 0.64 -14.59 16.13
CA GLN A 285 0.76 -13.60 15.04
C GLN A 285 2.18 -13.08 14.79
N TYR A 286 3.02 -13.03 15.82
CA TYR A 286 4.39 -12.55 15.76
C TYR A 286 5.44 -13.67 15.81
N GLU A 287 5.04 -14.94 15.89
CA GLU A 287 5.96 -16.08 15.86
C GLU A 287 6.30 -16.45 14.41
N HIS A 288 7.58 -16.67 14.15
CA HIS A 288 8.11 -17.04 12.85
C HIS A 288 9.21 -18.08 12.99
N LYS A 289 9.35 -18.91 11.95
CA LYS A 289 10.61 -19.63 11.69
C LYS A 289 11.53 -18.72 10.87
N VAL A 290 12.81 -18.66 11.23
CA VAL A 290 13.80 -17.85 10.51
C VAL A 290 13.86 -18.25 9.03
N GLY A 291 13.87 -19.55 8.72
CA GLY A 291 13.86 -20.03 7.33
C GLY A 291 12.68 -19.50 6.52
N SER A 292 11.47 -19.48 7.10
CA SER A 292 10.29 -18.96 6.41
C SER A 292 10.33 -17.44 6.18
N LEU A 293 11.03 -16.69 7.04
CA LEU A 293 11.26 -15.27 6.81
C LEU A 293 12.29 -15.06 5.69
N LEU A 294 13.40 -15.79 5.73
CA LEU A 294 14.42 -15.74 4.68
C LEU A 294 13.85 -16.13 3.31
N GLU A 295 13.07 -17.20 3.21
CA GLU A 295 12.36 -17.60 1.97
C GLU A 295 11.42 -16.51 1.45
N ALA A 296 10.85 -15.69 2.34
CA ALA A 296 9.94 -14.63 1.95
C ALA A 296 10.65 -13.39 1.38
N VAL A 297 11.88 -13.09 1.84
CA VAL A 297 12.54 -11.80 1.56
C VAL A 297 13.86 -11.90 0.81
N GLU A 298 14.60 -12.99 0.94
CA GLU A 298 15.91 -13.15 0.31
C GLU A 298 15.78 -13.87 -1.04
N LEU A 299 16.77 -13.67 -1.91
CA LEU A 299 16.81 -14.29 -3.24
C LEU A 299 17.11 -15.79 -3.13
N GLU A 300 16.42 -16.61 -3.93
CA GLU A 300 16.62 -18.07 -3.95
C GLU A 300 18.09 -18.45 -4.20
N ALA A 301 18.75 -17.81 -5.17
CA ALA A 301 20.17 -18.06 -5.47
C ALA A 301 21.10 -17.83 -4.26
N ARG A 302 20.82 -16.82 -3.41
CA ARG A 302 21.62 -16.55 -2.20
C ARG A 302 21.35 -17.58 -1.11
N ILE A 303 20.10 -18.04 -0.99
CA ILE A 303 19.72 -19.11 -0.05
C ILE A 303 20.42 -20.41 -0.45
N ASP A 304 20.39 -20.76 -1.73
CA ASP A 304 21.00 -22.00 -2.24
C ASP A 304 22.52 -21.98 -2.09
N ALA A 305 23.16 -20.86 -2.43
CA ALA A 305 24.60 -20.67 -2.20
C ALA A 305 24.95 -20.82 -0.70
N ALA A 306 24.15 -20.24 0.20
CA ALA A 306 24.36 -20.37 1.64
C ALA A 306 24.17 -21.79 2.19
N ARG A 307 23.38 -22.64 1.54
CA ARG A 307 23.22 -24.06 1.92
C ARG A 307 24.39 -24.92 1.47
N GLN A 308 24.99 -24.57 0.33
CA GLN A 308 26.09 -25.30 -0.29
C GLN A 308 27.45 -24.88 0.28
N GLU A 309 27.70 -23.58 0.40
CA GLU A 309 29.00 -23.02 0.72
C GLU A 309 29.09 -22.45 2.14
N LYS A 310 30.18 -22.79 2.86
CA LYS A 310 30.39 -22.33 4.24
C LYS A 310 30.57 -20.81 4.33
N ARG A 311 31.22 -20.20 3.34
CA ARG A 311 31.43 -18.74 3.30
C ARG A 311 30.11 -18.00 3.12
N GLU A 312 29.29 -18.44 2.18
CA GLU A 312 27.97 -17.84 1.94
C GLU A 312 27.00 -18.08 3.10
N ALA A 313 27.08 -19.25 3.76
CA ALA A 313 26.36 -19.50 5.00
C ALA A 313 26.69 -18.47 6.09
N TYR A 314 27.97 -18.14 6.23
CA TYR A 314 28.43 -17.12 7.17
C TYR A 314 27.95 -15.73 6.77
N ASN A 315 28.08 -15.35 5.49
CA ASN A 315 27.61 -14.05 4.97
C ASN A 315 26.11 -13.85 5.23
N LEU A 316 25.29 -14.85 4.91
CA LEU A 316 23.83 -14.79 5.13
C LEU A 316 23.50 -14.68 6.63
N LYS A 317 24.22 -15.41 7.49
CA LYS A 317 24.06 -15.29 8.94
C LYS A 317 24.42 -13.88 9.44
N GLN A 318 25.52 -13.30 8.96
CA GLN A 318 25.92 -11.93 9.34
C GLN A 318 24.90 -10.89 8.88
N ARG A 319 24.37 -11.03 7.65
CA ARG A 319 23.28 -10.18 7.15
C ARG A 319 22.04 -10.30 8.03
N TRP A 320 21.66 -11.52 8.41
CA TRP A 320 20.54 -11.78 9.31
C TRP A 320 20.73 -11.12 10.68
N ASP A 321 21.89 -11.30 11.29
CA ASP A 321 22.21 -10.71 12.60
C ASP A 321 22.21 -9.18 12.57
N SER A 322 22.79 -8.60 11.50
CA SER A 322 22.82 -7.15 11.28
C SER A 322 21.40 -6.61 11.10
N ALA A 323 20.56 -7.31 10.33
CA ALA A 323 19.17 -6.94 10.13
C ALA A 323 18.37 -6.93 11.44
N LEU A 324 18.51 -7.97 12.28
CA LEU A 324 17.85 -7.99 13.58
C LEU A 324 18.36 -6.87 14.50
N THR A 325 19.67 -6.60 14.50
CA THR A 325 20.28 -5.54 15.30
C THR A 325 19.72 -4.17 14.91
N LEU A 326 19.59 -3.90 13.61
CA LEU A 326 18.99 -2.65 13.13
C LEU A 326 17.51 -2.54 13.52
N LEU A 327 16.72 -3.60 13.33
CA LEU A 327 15.31 -3.59 13.74
C LEU A 327 15.16 -3.31 15.24
N MET A 328 15.99 -3.94 16.09
CA MET A 328 15.99 -3.67 17.54
C MET A 328 16.34 -2.21 17.85
N SER A 329 17.31 -1.61 17.13
CA SER A 329 17.62 -0.17 17.28
C SER A 329 16.48 0.76 16.86
N MET A 330 15.57 0.27 16.02
CA MET A 330 14.33 0.95 15.60
C MET A 330 13.13 0.58 16.49
N ASN A 331 13.36 0.14 17.72
CA ASN A 331 12.34 -0.23 18.71
C ASN A 331 11.46 -1.43 18.33
N TRP A 332 11.88 -2.27 17.38
CA TRP A 332 11.22 -3.56 17.17
C TRP A 332 11.59 -4.52 18.29
N ARG A 333 10.61 -5.18 18.89
CA ARG A 333 10.88 -6.19 19.93
C ARG A 333 11.17 -7.53 19.29
N VAL A 334 12.38 -8.04 19.51
CA VAL A 334 12.83 -9.35 19.02
C VAL A 334 13.04 -10.27 20.22
N ILE A 335 12.27 -11.36 20.29
CA ILE A 335 12.37 -12.36 21.35
C ILE A 335 12.83 -13.68 20.73
N PHE A 336 13.92 -14.23 21.25
CA PHE A 336 14.52 -15.46 20.77
C PHE A 336 14.00 -16.65 21.58
N ASP A 337 13.62 -17.73 20.90
CA ASP A 337 13.26 -18.98 21.57
C ASP A 337 14.53 -19.69 22.08
N ASP A 338 14.71 -19.86 23.40
CA ASP A 338 15.92 -20.45 23.97
C ASP A 338 16.20 -21.88 23.49
N THR A 339 15.15 -22.63 23.16
CA THR A 339 15.23 -24.04 22.75
C THR A 339 15.78 -24.18 21.33
N THR A 340 15.22 -23.44 20.39
CA THR A 340 15.53 -23.54 18.96
C THR A 340 16.50 -22.48 18.47
N TYR A 341 16.61 -21.35 19.18
CA TYR A 341 17.51 -20.23 18.93
C TYR A 341 18.41 -19.94 20.16
N PRO A 342 19.43 -20.81 20.40
CA PRO A 342 20.28 -20.72 21.59
C PRO A 342 21.18 -19.48 21.58
N GLU A 343 21.65 -19.08 22.76
CA GLU A 343 22.43 -17.84 22.98
C GLU A 343 23.63 -17.68 22.02
N TRP A 344 24.43 -18.72 21.79
CA TRP A 344 25.61 -18.66 20.92
C TRP A 344 25.27 -18.39 19.43
N LEU A 345 24.03 -18.61 19.01
CA LEU A 345 23.59 -18.36 17.64
C LEU A 345 23.10 -16.91 17.46
N ARG A 346 22.74 -16.23 18.55
CA ARG A 346 22.10 -14.90 18.54
C ARG A 346 23.04 -13.80 18.05
N PRO A 347 22.49 -12.67 17.55
CA PRO A 347 23.28 -11.50 17.19
C PRO A 347 24.18 -11.06 18.36
N ASN A 348 25.43 -10.67 18.06
CA ASN A 348 26.42 -10.15 19.02
C ASN A 348 26.77 -11.07 20.22
N SER A 349 26.42 -12.36 20.15
CA SER A 349 26.72 -13.30 21.23
C SER A 349 28.22 -13.59 21.33
N LYS A 350 28.73 -13.56 22.57
CA LYS A 350 30.10 -14.00 22.90
C LYS A 350 30.15 -15.45 23.38
N ALA A 351 29.00 -16.13 23.46
CA ALA A 351 28.92 -17.49 23.98
C ALA A 351 29.62 -18.48 23.04
N LYS A 352 30.38 -19.42 23.62
CA LYS A 352 31.11 -20.43 22.84
C LYS A 352 30.14 -21.43 22.21
N LYS A 353 30.36 -21.74 20.94
CA LYS A 353 29.60 -22.79 20.24
C LYS A 353 29.82 -24.16 20.93
N PRO A 354 28.76 -24.87 21.34
CA PRO A 354 28.86 -26.18 22.02
C PRO A 354 29.57 -27.24 21.15
N SER A 355 30.34 -28.13 21.77
CA SER A 355 31.08 -29.21 21.07
C SER A 355 30.18 -30.16 20.28
N ASP A 356 29.01 -30.52 20.81
CA ASP A 356 28.05 -31.44 20.18
C ASP A 356 27.34 -30.81 18.96
N SER A 357 27.31 -29.48 18.88
CA SER A 357 26.70 -28.73 17.77
C SER A 357 27.59 -28.63 16.52
N ARG A 358 28.70 -29.37 16.45
CA ARG A 358 29.56 -29.47 15.25
C ARG A 358 28.97 -30.35 14.16
N LYS A 359 28.00 -31.23 14.48
CA LYS A 359 27.38 -32.16 13.53
C LYS A 359 26.37 -31.49 12.59
N GLU A 360 25.76 -30.39 13.01
CA GLU A 360 24.77 -29.63 12.21
C GLU A 360 25.39 -28.33 11.69
N LYS A 361 25.15 -27.99 10.42
CA LYS A 361 25.60 -26.71 9.86
C LYS A 361 24.86 -25.57 10.57
N ILE A 362 25.56 -24.46 10.78
CA ILE A 362 24.99 -23.27 11.46
C ILE A 362 23.73 -22.79 10.74
N ILE A 363 23.75 -22.81 9.40
CA ILE A 363 22.62 -22.34 8.59
C ILE A 363 21.38 -23.23 8.76
N ASP A 364 21.53 -24.54 8.86
CA ASP A 364 20.41 -25.48 9.03
C ASP A 364 19.74 -25.30 10.39
N ARG A 365 20.55 -25.07 11.43
CA ARG A 365 20.04 -24.77 12.77
C ARG A 365 19.36 -23.40 12.83
N LEU A 366 19.96 -22.38 12.21
CA LEU A 366 19.36 -21.06 12.07
C LEU A 366 18.01 -21.17 11.34
N TRP A 367 17.92 -21.95 10.27
CA TRP A 367 16.72 -22.12 9.48
C TRP A 367 15.52 -22.61 10.29
N LYS A 368 15.76 -23.55 11.21
CA LYS A 368 14.74 -24.16 12.08
C LYS A 368 14.40 -23.29 13.29
N ALA A 369 15.22 -22.30 13.60
CA ALA A 369 15.07 -21.46 14.78
C ALA A 369 13.75 -20.69 14.76
N LYS A 370 13.11 -20.62 15.92
CA LYS A 370 11.91 -19.81 16.14
C LYS A 370 12.29 -18.45 16.72
N ILE A 371 11.56 -17.43 16.28
CA ILE A 371 11.76 -16.06 16.71
C ILE A 371 10.43 -15.33 16.73
N THR A 372 10.25 -14.46 17.71
CA THR A 372 9.11 -13.55 17.78
C THR A 372 9.58 -12.14 17.45
N ILE A 373 8.96 -11.52 16.44
CA ILE A 373 9.31 -10.15 16.01
C ILE A 373 8.04 -9.31 16.06
N MET A 374 8.02 -8.30 16.93
CA MET A 374 6.91 -7.37 17.07
C MET A 374 7.30 -6.00 16.52
N PRO A 375 6.40 -5.33 15.79
CA PRO A 375 6.61 -3.95 15.37
C PRO A 375 6.66 -3.01 16.59
N PRO A 376 7.21 -1.79 16.43
CA PRO A 376 7.32 -0.82 17.52
C PRO A 376 5.95 -0.40 18.05
N ASP A 377 5.90 -0.05 19.35
CA ASP A 377 4.69 0.48 19.97
C ASP A 377 4.34 1.86 19.37
N PRO A 378 3.05 2.24 19.34
CA PRO A 378 1.85 1.49 19.73
C PRO A 378 1.32 0.46 18.70
N ILE A 379 2.02 0.11 17.61
CA ILE A 379 1.46 -0.74 16.54
C ILE A 379 0.82 -2.03 17.07
N PRO A 380 1.45 -2.84 17.92
CA PRO A 380 0.84 -4.06 18.46
C PRO A 380 -0.50 -3.80 19.15
N THR A 381 -0.60 -2.72 19.93
CA THR A 381 -1.85 -2.35 20.62
C THR A 381 -2.94 -1.87 19.65
N LEU A 382 -2.55 -1.20 18.55
CA LEU A 382 -3.48 -0.79 17.50
C LEU A 382 -4.02 -1.99 16.71
N LEU A 383 -3.20 -3.04 16.55
CA LEU A 383 -3.61 -4.29 15.90
C LEU A 383 -4.61 -5.04 16.78
N THR A 384 -4.34 -5.17 18.09
CA THR A 384 -5.22 -5.89 19.02
C THR A 384 -6.56 -5.20 19.23
N ARG A 385 -6.60 -3.86 19.31
CA ARG A 385 -7.86 -3.08 19.39
C ARG A 385 -8.79 -3.35 18.20
N LYS A 386 -8.24 -3.67 17.04
CA LYS A 386 -9.01 -4.04 15.83
C LYS A 386 -9.35 -5.54 15.77
N ALA A 387 -8.55 -6.37 16.44
CA ALA A 387 -8.73 -7.82 16.52
C ALA A 387 -9.73 -8.25 17.60
N GLU A 388 -9.98 -7.41 18.61
CA GLU A 388 -11.17 -7.56 19.43
C GLU A 388 -12.37 -7.52 18.49
N PRO A 389 -13.17 -8.60 18.38
CA PRO A 389 -14.48 -8.44 17.81
C PRO A 389 -15.09 -7.32 18.62
N SER A 390 -15.67 -6.29 17.96
CA SER A 390 -16.63 -5.49 18.68
C SER A 390 -17.56 -6.54 19.26
N LYS A 391 -17.54 -6.71 20.58
CA LYS A 391 -18.66 -7.31 21.25
C LYS A 391 -19.76 -6.38 20.79
N LEU A 392 -20.50 -6.82 19.77
CA LEU A 392 -21.91 -6.58 19.70
C LEU A 392 -22.34 -7.03 21.09
N LYS A 393 -22.26 -6.11 22.05
CA LYS A 393 -23.18 -6.09 23.16
C LYS A 393 -24.48 -6.25 22.42
N SER A 394 -25.04 -7.45 22.51
CA SER A 394 -26.43 -7.66 22.22
C SER A 394 -27.08 -6.53 22.98
N ALA A 395 -27.47 -5.48 22.25
CA ALA A 395 -28.19 -4.40 22.84
C ALA A 395 -29.44 -5.11 23.35
N LYS A 396 -29.49 -5.31 24.67
CA LYS A 396 -30.70 -5.70 25.36
C LYS A 396 -31.78 -4.84 24.74
N CYS A 397 -32.78 -5.51 24.18
CA CYS A 397 -33.90 -4.94 23.47
C CYS A 397 -34.56 -3.88 24.38
N THR A 398 -34.10 -2.64 24.31
CA THR A 398 -34.86 -1.49 24.78
C THR A 398 -35.82 -1.21 23.66
N LYS A 399 -37.08 -1.56 23.92
CA LYS A 399 -38.24 -1.34 23.03
C LYS A 399 -38.12 0.04 22.39
N SER A 400 -37.70 0.08 21.14
CA SER A 400 -37.74 1.30 20.32
C SER A 400 -39.19 1.63 20.11
N THR A 401 -39.58 2.86 20.43
CA THR A 401 -40.87 3.43 20.02
C THR A 401 -41.05 3.23 18.50
N PRO A 402 -42.25 2.81 18.05
CA PRO A 402 -42.52 2.59 16.63
C PRO A 402 -42.33 3.90 15.86
N LEU A 403 -41.59 3.83 14.75
CA LEU A 403 -41.33 4.96 13.87
C LEU A 403 -42.65 5.56 13.34
N THR A 404 -42.89 6.86 13.55
CA THR A 404 -44.12 7.52 13.08
C THR A 404 -43.99 8.06 11.66
N ALA A 405 -45.13 8.16 10.98
CA ALA A 405 -45.24 8.68 9.60
C ALA A 405 -44.59 10.07 9.44
N THR A 406 -44.76 10.94 10.43
CA THR A 406 -44.19 12.29 10.47
C THR A 406 -42.67 12.27 10.58
N GLN A 407 -42.09 11.36 11.38
CA GLN A 407 -40.63 11.21 11.50
C GLN A 407 -39.98 10.80 10.17
N VAL A 408 -40.62 9.88 9.44
CA VAL A 408 -40.14 9.46 8.11
C VAL A 408 -40.13 10.64 7.13
N ARG A 409 -41.20 11.43 7.11
CA ARG A 409 -41.32 12.60 6.23
C ARG A 409 -40.29 13.67 6.57
N THR A 410 -40.17 14.04 7.85
CA THR A 410 -39.22 15.07 8.29
C THR A 410 -37.78 14.64 8.02
N ALA A 411 -37.41 13.39 8.31
CA ALA A 411 -36.05 12.91 8.03
C ALA A 411 -35.74 12.86 6.53
N ARG A 412 -36.73 12.54 5.68
CA ARG A 412 -36.57 12.60 4.23
C ARG A 412 -36.35 14.03 3.75
N GLU A 413 -37.14 14.97 4.26
CA GLU A 413 -37.06 16.40 3.90
C GLU A 413 -35.73 17.02 4.37
N VAL A 414 -35.23 16.67 5.56
CA VAL A 414 -33.91 17.10 6.06
C VAL A 414 -32.77 16.62 5.16
N LYS A 415 -32.89 15.43 4.58
CA LYS A 415 -31.92 14.90 3.61
C LYS A 415 -32.10 15.46 2.19
N GLY A 416 -33.09 16.33 1.96
CA GLY A 416 -33.36 16.92 0.65
C GLY A 416 -33.91 15.93 -0.38
N TRP A 417 -34.40 14.77 0.05
CA TRP A 417 -34.85 13.71 -0.87
C TRP A 417 -36.32 13.85 -1.25
N ASN A 418 -36.66 13.54 -2.50
CA ASN A 418 -38.05 13.37 -2.90
C ASN A 418 -38.56 11.94 -2.59
N GLN A 419 -39.88 11.73 -2.60
CA GLN A 419 -40.48 10.43 -2.26
C GLN A 419 -40.02 9.29 -3.19
N ARG A 420 -39.64 9.61 -4.44
CA ARG A 420 -39.19 8.63 -5.44
C ARG A 420 -37.75 8.18 -5.17
N GLU A 421 -36.89 9.09 -4.74
CA GLU A 421 -35.51 8.78 -4.32
C GLU A 421 -35.48 7.87 -3.10
N LEU A 422 -36.28 8.18 -2.08
CA LEU A 422 -36.41 7.31 -0.91
C LEU A 422 -36.96 5.92 -1.29
N ALA A 423 -37.93 5.87 -2.20
CA ALA A 423 -38.50 4.62 -2.69
C ALA A 423 -37.47 3.74 -3.43
N ASN A 424 -36.66 4.35 -4.30
CA ASN A 424 -35.58 3.68 -5.01
C ASN A 424 -34.53 3.12 -4.04
N LEU A 425 -34.14 3.89 -3.03
CA LEU A 425 -33.13 3.50 -2.04
C LEU A 425 -33.61 2.35 -1.14
N LEU A 426 -34.92 2.27 -0.87
CA LEU A 426 -35.55 1.19 -0.10
C LEU A 426 -35.91 -0.05 -0.95
N GLY A 427 -35.91 0.09 -2.28
CA GLY A 427 -36.37 -0.91 -3.23
C GLY A 427 -37.89 -1.14 -3.17
N VAL A 428 -38.67 -0.07 -2.99
CA VAL A 428 -40.14 -0.11 -2.90
C VAL A 428 -40.78 0.88 -3.87
N SER A 429 -42.10 0.82 -4.05
CA SER A 429 -42.82 1.77 -4.91
C SER A 429 -42.96 3.15 -4.25
N GLN A 430 -42.90 4.23 -5.05
CA GLN A 430 -43.15 5.59 -4.57
C GLN A 430 -44.51 5.71 -3.87
N LYS A 431 -45.54 5.03 -4.41
CA LYS A 431 -46.88 5.00 -3.81
C LYS A 431 -46.84 4.45 -2.38
N LEU A 432 -45.99 3.45 -2.10
CA LEU A 432 -45.84 2.88 -0.76
C LEU A 432 -45.24 3.89 0.22
N VAL A 433 -44.20 4.63 -0.18
CA VAL A 433 -43.60 5.69 0.64
C VAL A 433 -44.62 6.79 0.94
N SER A 434 -45.38 7.20 -0.07
CA SER A 434 -46.43 8.22 0.08
C SER A 434 -47.56 7.80 1.03
N MET A 435 -47.95 6.52 1.04
CA MET A 435 -48.96 5.98 1.98
C MET A 435 -48.41 5.87 3.41
N ILE A 436 -47.11 5.60 3.57
CA ILE A 436 -46.44 5.55 4.87
C ILE A 436 -46.34 6.96 5.49
N GLU A 437 -45.94 7.96 4.71
CA GLU A 437 -45.85 9.36 5.18
C GLU A 437 -47.20 9.98 5.55
N ARG A 438 -48.29 9.44 4.98
CA ARG A 438 -49.67 9.82 5.32
C ARG A 438 -50.26 9.03 6.50
N GLY A 439 -49.56 8.00 6.99
CA GLY A 439 -50.05 7.15 8.06
C GLY A 439 -51.13 6.14 7.64
N GLU A 440 -51.43 6.05 6.35
CA GLU A 440 -52.44 5.13 5.79
C GLU A 440 -51.97 3.65 5.81
N ARG A 441 -50.65 3.44 5.94
CA ARG A 441 -50.06 2.09 5.98
C ARG A 441 -49.09 1.95 7.14
N THR A 442 -49.27 0.89 7.92
CA THR A 442 -48.40 0.56 9.04
C THR A 442 -47.02 0.11 8.56
N ILE A 443 -45.98 0.62 9.23
CA ILE A 443 -44.59 0.31 8.90
C ILE A 443 -44.29 -1.10 9.40
N THR A 444 -44.01 -2.02 8.48
CA THR A 444 -43.59 -3.38 8.87
C THR A 444 -42.20 -3.35 9.51
N PRO A 445 -41.87 -4.22 10.48
CA PRO A 445 -40.57 -4.19 11.16
C PRO A 445 -39.35 -4.30 10.22
N LYS A 446 -39.50 -5.07 9.12
CA LYS A 446 -38.47 -5.20 8.08
C LYS A 446 -38.31 -3.93 7.24
N LEU A 447 -39.35 -3.14 7.10
CA LEU A 447 -39.30 -1.84 6.42
C LEU A 447 -38.84 -0.73 7.36
N GLU A 448 -39.21 -0.80 8.64
CA GLU A 448 -38.75 0.14 9.67
C GLU A 448 -37.23 0.12 9.81
N THR A 449 -36.64 -1.08 9.87
CA THR A 449 -35.18 -1.25 9.90
C THR A 449 -34.49 -0.67 8.67
N LYS A 450 -35.09 -0.82 7.49
CA LYS A 450 -34.58 -0.19 6.26
C LYS A 450 -34.73 1.33 6.28
N LEU A 451 -35.85 1.85 6.75
CA LEU A 451 -36.12 3.29 6.87
C LEU A 451 -35.16 3.95 7.84
N ARG A 452 -34.97 3.37 9.03
CA ARG A 452 -34.00 3.83 10.03
C ARG A 452 -32.57 3.85 9.48
N LYS A 453 -32.19 2.82 8.73
CA LYS A 453 -30.87 2.76 8.07
C LYS A 453 -30.71 3.80 6.96
N ALA A 454 -31.74 4.02 6.15
CA ALA A 454 -31.70 4.97 5.03
C ALA A 454 -31.74 6.43 5.52
N LEU A 455 -32.58 6.71 6.50
CA LEU A 455 -32.83 8.06 7.03
C LEU A 455 -31.93 8.41 8.21
N GLU A 456 -31.15 7.46 8.73
CA GLU A 456 -30.24 7.61 9.89
C GLU A 456 -30.97 8.03 11.18
N ILE A 457 -32.10 7.38 11.47
CA ILE A 457 -32.99 7.66 12.63
C ILE A 457 -33.28 6.43 13.48
#